data_AF-K8Z8S6-F1
#
_entry.id   AF-K8Z8S6-F1
#
_cell.length_a   1.000
_cell.length_b   1.000
_cell.length_c   1.000
_cell.angle_alpha   90.00
_cell.angle_beta   90.00
_cell.angle_gamma   90.00
#
_symmetry.space_group_name_H-M   'P 1'
#
loop_
_entity.id
_entity.type
_entity.pdbx_description
1 polymer ?
#
loop_
_entity_poly.entity_id
_entity_poly.type
_entity_poly.pdbx_seq_one_letter_code
_entity_poly.pdbx_strand_id
1 'polypeptide(L)'
;MKEKESGWMSKKEEQQLLQQIHLAYNDVVKTSPEFAQLLLDAYQSIEKGESYQIICTRIGYTCAKYALNHYSELTENVANCIQLIEKIDRTYRGWATII
;
A
#
# COMPACT_ATOMS: atom_id res chain seq x y z
N MET A 1 24.01 -20.98 -17.39
CA MET A 1 24.22 -20.67 -15.96
C MET A 1 22.86 -20.32 -15.39
N LYS A 2 22.38 -21.10 -14.41
CA LYS A 2 21.09 -20.85 -13.74
C LYS A 2 21.36 -19.80 -12.65
N GLU A 3 20.85 -18.59 -12.82
CA GLU A 3 20.83 -17.60 -11.75
C GLU A 3 19.95 -18.14 -10.62
N LYS A 4 20.58 -18.33 -9.47
CA LYS A 4 19.91 -18.75 -8.24
C LYS A 4 19.07 -17.60 -7.72
N GLU A 5 17.83 -17.97 -7.41
CA GLU A 5 16.85 -17.27 -6.59
C GLU A 5 17.48 -16.37 -5.51
N SER A 6 17.33 -15.06 -5.68
CA SER A 6 17.41 -14.08 -4.60
C SER A 6 16.01 -13.48 -4.49
N GLY A 7 15.37 -13.59 -3.33
CA GLY A 7 13.97 -13.27 -3.08
C GLY A 7 13.64 -11.78 -3.14
N TRP A 8 13.68 -11.18 -4.33
CA TRP A 8 13.26 -9.80 -4.57
C TRP A 8 11.88 -9.81 -5.25
N MET A 9 10.87 -9.28 -4.55
CA MET A 9 9.54 -9.01 -5.12
C MET A 9 9.66 -8.10 -6.35
N SER A 10 8.74 -8.27 -7.31
CA SER A 10 8.92 -7.79 -8.69
C SER A 10 8.50 -6.33 -8.89
N LYS A 11 9.20 -5.60 -9.79
CA LYS A 11 8.82 -4.25 -10.28
C LYS A 11 7.34 -4.13 -10.71
N LYS A 12 6.72 -5.26 -11.05
CA LYS A 12 5.29 -5.38 -11.40
C LYS A 12 4.38 -5.15 -10.18
N GLU A 13 4.75 -5.60 -9.00
CA GLU A 13 3.96 -5.41 -7.77
C GLU A 13 4.00 -3.95 -7.30
N GLU A 14 5.14 -3.28 -7.41
CA GLU A 14 5.28 -1.85 -7.13
C GLU A 14 4.37 -1.01 -8.04
N GLN A 15 4.38 -1.28 -9.35
CA GLN A 15 3.48 -0.62 -10.31
C GLN A 15 2.01 -0.87 -10.00
N GLN A 16 1.65 -2.11 -9.63
CA GLN A 16 0.29 -2.44 -9.23
C GLN A 16 -0.13 -1.67 -7.98
N LEU A 17 0.76 -1.56 -6.98
CA LEU A 17 0.50 -0.80 -5.76
C LEU A 17 0.26 0.68 -6.08
N LEU A 18 1.14 1.30 -6.86
CA LEU A 18 1.01 2.70 -7.27
C LEU A 18 -0.31 2.96 -8.00
N GLN A 19 -0.72 2.06 -8.89
CA GLN A 19 -2.01 2.14 -9.58
C GLN A 19 -3.18 2.07 -8.58
N GLN A 20 -3.15 1.14 -7.63
CA GLN A 20 -4.21 1.01 -6.62
C GLN A 20 -4.29 2.21 -5.68
N ILE A 21 -3.14 2.75 -5.25
CA ILE A 21 -3.07 3.98 -4.46
C ILE A 21 -3.70 5.14 -5.22
N HIS A 22 -3.39 5.30 -6.51
CA HIS A 22 -3.94 6.37 -7.34
C HIS A 22 -5.47 6.27 -7.49
N LEU A 23 -5.99 5.06 -7.73
CA LEU A 23 -7.44 4.83 -7.84
C LEU A 23 -8.15 5.12 -6.51
N ALA A 24 -7.63 4.61 -5.40
CA ALA A 24 -8.19 4.86 -4.07
C ALA A 24 -8.16 6.35 -3.71
N TYR A 25 -7.09 7.07 -4.04
CA TYR A 25 -6.99 8.52 -3.86
C TYR A 25 -8.11 9.27 -4.59
N ASN A 26 -8.37 8.94 -5.86
CA ASN A 26 -9.40 9.60 -6.65
C ASN A 26 -10.81 9.38 -6.09
N ASP A 27 -11.08 8.23 -5.46
CA ASP A 27 -12.35 7.93 -4.83
C ASP A 27 -12.58 8.73 -3.53
N VAL A 28 -11.51 9.06 -2.81
CA VAL A 28 -11.60 9.62 -1.45
C VAL A 28 -11.14 11.07 -1.32
N VAL A 29 -10.56 11.66 -2.37
CA VAL A 29 -10.02 13.05 -2.34
C VAL A 29 -11.05 14.10 -1.93
N LYS A 30 -12.33 13.88 -2.20
CA LYS A 30 -13.41 14.82 -1.84
C LYS A 30 -14.09 14.51 -0.51
N THR A 31 -14.10 13.25 -0.09
CA THR A 31 -14.90 12.76 1.04
C THR A 31 -14.06 12.53 2.30
N SER A 32 -12.79 12.18 2.13
CA SER A 32 -11.85 11.85 3.21
C SER A 32 -10.48 12.48 2.95
N PRO A 33 -10.34 13.82 3.04
CA PRO A 33 -9.13 14.53 2.65
C PRO A 33 -7.87 14.11 3.42
N GLU A 34 -7.99 13.78 4.71
CA GLU A 34 -6.85 13.28 5.50
C GLU A 34 -6.34 11.93 4.99
N PHE A 35 -7.25 11.02 4.65
CA PHE A 35 -6.90 9.72 4.10
C PHE A 35 -6.35 9.85 2.66
N ALA A 36 -6.93 10.75 1.86
CA ALA A 36 -6.41 11.06 0.54
C ALA A 36 -4.97 11.60 0.61
N GLN A 37 -4.67 12.48 1.57
CA GLN A 37 -3.31 12.99 1.75
C GLN A 37 -2.32 11.88 2.11
N LEU A 38 -2.71 10.96 3.01
CA LEU A 38 -1.89 9.79 3.35
C LEU A 38 -1.56 8.96 2.09
N LEU A 39 -2.55 8.70 1.24
CA LEU A 39 -2.36 7.97 -0.01
C LEU A 39 -1.45 8.71 -0.99
N LEU A 40 -1.62 10.03 -1.10
CA LEU A 40 -0.80 10.88 -1.96
C LEU A 40 0.67 10.90 -1.50
N ASP A 41 0.91 11.05 -0.21
CA ASP A 41 2.25 11.04 0.37
C ASP A 41 2.94 9.69 0.13
N ALA A 42 2.21 8.59 0.35
CA ALA A 42 2.69 7.24 0.08
C ALA A 42 3.06 7.04 -1.40
N TYR A 43 2.18 7.48 -2.31
CA TYR A 43 2.44 7.43 -3.75
C TYR A 43 3.73 8.17 -4.12
N GLN A 44 3.88 9.41 -3.63
CA GLN A 44 5.04 10.25 -3.93
C GLN A 44 6.35 9.69 -3.34
N SER A 45 6.31 9.13 -2.14
CA SER A 45 7.49 8.48 -1.54
C SER A 45 7.95 7.29 -2.38
N ILE A 46 7.03 6.44 -2.85
CA ILE A 46 7.35 5.29 -3.69
C ILE A 46 7.93 5.75 -5.04
N GLU A 47 7.31 6.73 -5.70
CA GLU A 47 7.80 7.30 -6.96
C GLU A 47 9.21 7.91 -6.84
N LYS A 48 9.57 8.42 -5.66
CA LYS A 48 10.92 8.93 -5.36
C LYS A 48 11.95 7.83 -5.08
N GLY A 49 11.55 6.57 -5.14
CA GLY A 49 12.41 5.41 -4.92
C GLY A 49 12.51 4.96 -3.47
N GLU A 50 11.64 5.44 -2.56
CA GLU A 50 11.54 4.83 -1.24
C GLU A 50 10.97 3.41 -1.36
N SER A 51 11.45 2.50 -0.50
CA SER A 51 10.97 1.11 -0.49
C SER A 51 9.46 1.06 -0.23
N TYR A 52 8.71 0.57 -1.22
CA TYR A 52 7.27 0.44 -1.11
C TYR A 52 6.83 -0.46 0.04
N GLN A 53 7.64 -1.46 0.42
CA GLN A 53 7.36 -2.29 1.59
C GLN A 53 7.39 -1.48 2.89
N ILE A 54 8.42 -0.63 3.06
CA ILE A 54 8.54 0.25 4.24
C ILE A 54 7.36 1.23 4.27
N ILE A 55 6.99 1.81 3.12
CA ILE A 55 5.85 2.71 3.01
C ILE A 55 4.55 2.00 3.39
N CYS A 56 4.28 0.81 2.84
CA CYS A 56 3.11 0.01 3.21
C CYS A 56 3.07 -0.30 4.72
N THR A 57 4.22 -0.65 5.32
CA THR A 57 4.30 -0.90 6.76
C THR A 57 4.03 0.34 7.60
N ARG A 58 4.46 1.52 7.14
CA ARG A 58 4.23 2.80 7.83
C ARG A 58 2.76 3.20 7.81
N ILE A 59 2.07 3.00 6.68
CA ILE A 59 0.68 3.46 6.50
C ILE A 59 -0.36 2.38 6.83
N GLY A 60 0.03 1.11 6.93
CA GLY A 60 -0.89 -0.04 7.05
C GLY A 60 -1.87 0.07 8.22
N TYR A 61 -1.42 0.53 9.38
CA TYR A 61 -2.30 0.76 10.54
C TYR A 61 -3.39 1.81 10.25
N THR A 62 -3.00 2.93 9.64
CA THR A 62 -3.94 4.01 9.30
C THR A 62 -4.95 3.55 8.24
N CYS A 63 -4.51 2.76 7.27
CA CYS A 63 -5.38 2.10 6.28
C CYS A 63 -6.39 1.16 6.94
N ALA A 64 -5.96 0.29 7.87
CA ALA A 64 -6.87 -0.60 8.59
C ALA A 64 -7.88 0.18 9.44
N LYS A 65 -7.43 1.24 10.13
CA LYS A 65 -8.31 2.14 10.90
C LYS A 65 -9.34 2.83 10.00
N TYR A 66 -8.94 3.30 8.82
CA TYR A 66 -9.84 3.88 7.85
C TYR A 66 -10.92 2.87 7.42
N ALA A 67 -10.52 1.65 7.06
CA ALA A 67 -11.47 0.60 6.66
C ALA A 67 -12.50 0.29 7.75
N LEU A 68 -12.09 0.24 9.02
CA LEU A 68 -12.99 0.00 10.15
C LEU A 68 -14.00 1.15 10.34
N ASN A 69 -13.54 2.40 10.23
CA ASN A 69 -14.39 3.57 10.43
C ASN A 69 -15.37 3.83 9.28
N HIS A 70 -15.04 3.36 8.07
CA HIS A 70 -15.80 3.62 6.85
C HIS A 70 -16.31 2.34 6.17
N TYR A 71 -16.47 1.25 6.93
CA TYR A 71 -16.74 -0.09 6.36
C TYR A 71 -17.97 -0.13 5.43
N SER A 72 -19.02 0.65 5.75
CA SER A 72 -20.27 0.70 4.98
C SER A 72 -20.19 1.57 3.72
N GLU A 73 -19.15 2.39 3.60
CA GLU A 73 -18.97 3.39 2.54
C GLU A 73 -17.67 3.15 1.74
N LEU A 74 -16.99 2.02 2.00
CA LEU A 74 -15.73 1.69 1.37
C LEU A 74 -15.95 1.38 -0.11
N THR A 75 -15.35 2.16 -0.99
CA THR A 75 -15.35 1.86 -2.43
C THR A 75 -14.47 0.64 -2.71
N GLU A 76 -14.73 -0.03 -3.83
CA GLU A 76 -13.93 -1.19 -4.26
C GLU A 76 -12.45 -0.85 -4.44
N ASN A 77 -12.11 0.31 -5.01
CA ASN A 77 -10.72 0.73 -5.18
C ASN A 77 -10.02 0.93 -3.83
N VAL A 78 -10.70 1.53 -2.86
CA VAL A 78 -10.15 1.73 -1.51
C VAL A 78 -9.97 0.39 -0.80
N ALA A 79 -10.95 -0.51 -0.90
CA ALA A 79 -10.84 -1.86 -0.35
C ALA A 79 -9.63 -2.61 -0.93
N ASN A 80 -9.48 -2.61 -2.25
CA ASN A 80 -8.39 -3.29 -2.95
C ASN A 80 -7.02 -2.69 -2.59
N CYS A 81 -6.92 -1.36 -2.49
CA CYS A 81 -5.70 -0.68 -2.07
C CYS A 81 -5.29 -1.10 -0.65
N ILE A 82 -6.23 -1.05 0.31
CA ILE A 82 -5.96 -1.41 1.71
C ILE A 82 -5.56 -2.87 1.84
N GLN A 83 -6.24 -3.79 1.14
CA GLN A 83 -5.89 -5.21 1.14
C GLN A 83 -4.47 -5.45 0.59
N LEU A 84 -4.08 -4.75 -0.48
CA LEU A 84 -2.75 -4.88 -1.04
C LEU A 84 -1.67 -4.34 -0.09
N ILE A 85 -1.92 -3.19 0.55
CA ILE A 85 -1.04 -2.61 1.57
C ILE A 85 -0.88 -3.58 2.74
N GLU A 86 -1.97 -4.15 3.26
CA GLU A 86 -1.91 -5.13 4.35
C GLU A 86 -1.13 -6.39 3.95
N LYS A 87 -1.34 -6.90 2.74
CA LYS A 87 -0.61 -8.08 2.24
C LYS A 87 0.89 -7.82 2.21
N ILE A 88 1.30 -6.66 1.70
CA ILE A 88 2.72 -6.26 1.63
C ILE A 88 3.27 -6.07 3.04
N ASP A 89 2.56 -5.35 3.92
CA ASP A 89 2.99 -5.11 5.31
C ASP A 89 3.20 -6.42 6.08
N ARG A 90 2.22 -7.34 6.05
CA ARG A 90 2.31 -8.64 6.73
C ARG A 90 3.48 -9.47 6.21
N THR A 91 3.67 -9.46 4.89
CA THR A 91 4.79 -10.17 4.27
C THR A 91 6.10 -9.57 4.80
N TYR A 92 6.30 -8.26 4.65
CA TYR A 92 7.53 -7.58 5.06
C TYR A 92 7.85 -7.72 6.55
N ARG A 93 6.86 -7.57 7.45
CA ARG A 93 7.04 -7.81 8.89
C ARG A 93 7.40 -9.27 9.20
N GLY A 94 6.76 -10.22 8.50
CA GLY A 94 7.09 -11.64 8.62
C GLY A 94 8.56 -11.91 8.28
N TRP A 95 9.05 -11.31 7.20
CA TRP A 95 10.48 -11.38 6.85
C TRP A 95 11.37 -10.68 7.87
N ALA A 96 11.00 -9.48 8.34
CA ALA A 96 11.78 -8.71 9.31
C ALA A 96 11.90 -9.38 10.69
N THR A 97 10.98 -10.29 11.05
CA THR A 97 11.00 -11.03 12.32
C THR A 97 11.90 -12.26 12.25
N ILE A 98 12.32 -12.70 11.05
CA ILE A 98 13.15 -13.89 10.84
C ILE A 98 14.66 -13.55 10.79
N ILE A 99 15.02 -12.25 10.73
CA ILE A 99 16.39 -11.73 10.68
C ILE A 99 16.87 -11.39 12.09
#